data_AF-A0A9D5JPS3-F1
#
_entry.id   AF-A0A9D5JPS3-F1
#
_cell.length_a   1.000
_cell.length_b   1.000
_cell.length_c   1.000
_cell.angle_alpha   90.00
_cell.angle_beta   90.00
_cell.angle_gamma   90.00
#
_symmetry.space_group_name_H-M   'P 1'
#
loop_
_entity.id
_entity.type
_entity.pdbx_description
1 polymer ?
#
loop_
_entity_poly.entity_id
_entity_poly.type
_entity_poly.pdbx_seq_one_letter_code
_entity_poly.pdbx_strand_id
1 'polypeptide(L)'
;MEKSFHLLRRFFVLILITITVTGVIIWRVAMSSYPEFSKKIVVIGIDALDYGLMKSFMSKGELPNFKKLEEQGSFSPLKTVCPPESVVVWTSFATGMRPGNHGIFDFIMRDPQKYLPFLSLADIPSVPQTLKLGSFRIPLSKASLTNRRKSPAFWRITTERKVPTYIYFCPNTFPVERVYGKMLAGMGVPDIRGTMGTFSFYTTSALKKHKYRGGLVFHVEKENGVVSTFLYGPKDNSKTPPRDIKIPFLIKTGIKPDSLVVEIQDKRIFLEKGCWSKWIRVEFKISTLGVCEGICRFYLKGVEPDIELYCSPVNFDPGFALLPITYPPDFSGKLAEKVGLFYTQGMPYDTWALNEDRIDEGTFLEQAEYVLSEREKILKKELASFKGGVFFFYFQYPDPLQHMFLHFQNREDSPYRKTILQCYKKMDNILGWVMDNMAEDTTLMVLSDHGFGPFRRAVHLNTWLKENGFLYLKNSKNEGGEFFEDVDWSRTKAYALGFGGIYINQRGRESAGVVSPVREKERIKEEIAAKLSEW
;
A
#
# COMPACT_ATOMS: atom_id res chain seq x y z
N MET A 1 -66.83 19.66 -5.32
CA MET A 1 -65.73 18.91 -5.97
C MET A 1 -64.40 19.00 -5.21
N GLU A 2 -64.01 20.15 -4.64
CA GLU A 2 -62.73 20.30 -3.92
C GLU A 2 -62.54 19.41 -2.67
N LYS A 3 -63.59 19.18 -1.87
CA LYS A 3 -63.49 18.34 -0.65
C LYS A 3 -63.15 16.88 -0.95
N SER A 4 -63.67 16.30 -2.04
CA SER A 4 -63.33 14.93 -2.46
C SER A 4 -61.89 14.82 -2.95
N PHE A 5 -61.37 15.86 -3.60
CA PHE A 5 -60.00 15.86 -4.13
C PHE A 5 -58.95 15.91 -3.01
N HIS A 6 -59.22 16.67 -1.94
CA HIS A 6 -58.38 16.71 -0.75
C HIS A 6 -58.37 15.38 0.02
N LEU A 7 -59.52 14.69 0.08
CA LEU A 7 -59.62 13.38 0.73
C LEU A 7 -58.84 12.30 -0.04
N LEU A 8 -58.98 12.27 -1.37
CA LEU A 8 -58.22 11.36 -2.23
C LEU A 8 -56.71 11.59 -2.12
N ARG A 9 -56.26 12.85 -2.09
CA ARG A 9 -54.84 13.19 -1.97
C ARG A 9 -54.25 12.76 -0.63
N ARG A 10 -55.00 12.94 0.47
CA ARG A 10 -54.58 12.43 1.80
C ARG A 10 -54.52 10.91 1.82
N PHE A 11 -55.47 10.23 1.19
CA PHE A 11 -55.49 8.77 1.08
C PHE A 11 -54.31 8.23 0.28
N PHE A 12 -53.97 8.85 -0.86
CA PHE A 12 -52.80 8.50 -1.66
C PHE A 12 -51.47 8.73 -0.93
N VAL A 13 -51.34 9.85 -0.20
CA VAL A 13 -50.14 10.13 0.60
C VAL A 13 -49.99 9.11 1.74
N LEU A 14 -51.08 8.73 2.41
CA LEU A 14 -51.08 7.68 3.43
C LEU A 14 -50.65 6.33 2.86
N ILE A 15 -51.20 5.93 1.71
CA ILE A 15 -50.80 4.69 1.02
C ILE A 15 -49.31 4.73 0.64
N LEU A 16 -48.81 5.85 0.11
CA LEU A 16 -47.41 5.98 -0.26
C LEU A 16 -46.48 5.87 0.96
N ILE A 17 -46.85 6.52 2.08
CA ILE A 17 -46.11 6.42 3.34
C ILE A 17 -46.15 4.99 3.87
N THR A 18 -47.30 4.32 3.86
CA THR A 18 -47.41 2.93 4.29
C THR A 18 -46.56 2.02 3.41
N ILE A 19 -46.65 2.09 2.08
CA ILE A 19 -45.81 1.30 1.16
C ILE A 19 -44.32 1.57 1.39
N THR A 20 -43.92 2.81 1.64
CA THR A 20 -42.52 3.16 1.90
C THR A 20 -42.05 2.62 3.24
N VAL A 21 -42.85 2.76 4.30
CA VAL A 21 -42.53 2.25 5.64
C VAL A 21 -42.53 0.73 5.67
N THR A 22 -43.53 0.07 5.08
CA THR A 22 -43.59 -1.39 4.98
C THR A 22 -42.49 -1.91 4.07
N GLY A 23 -42.15 -1.22 2.98
CA GLY A 23 -40.99 -1.54 2.13
C GLY A 23 -39.66 -1.42 2.87
N VAL A 24 -39.48 -0.38 3.70
CA VAL A 24 -38.29 -0.20 4.55
C VAL A 24 -38.24 -1.23 5.67
N ILE A 25 -39.37 -1.61 6.26
CA ILE A 25 -39.45 -2.67 7.29
C ILE A 25 -39.16 -4.03 6.67
N ILE A 26 -39.78 -4.38 5.54
CA ILE A 26 -39.53 -5.64 4.83
C ILE A 26 -38.07 -5.70 4.36
N TRP A 27 -37.53 -4.59 3.85
CA TRP A 27 -36.11 -4.50 3.49
C TRP A 27 -35.17 -4.63 4.71
N ARG A 28 -35.51 -4.02 5.84
CA ARG A 28 -34.76 -4.18 7.10
C ARG A 28 -34.84 -5.60 7.64
N VAL A 29 -36.01 -6.23 7.62
CA VAL A 29 -36.23 -7.62 8.09
C VAL A 29 -35.53 -8.61 7.14
N ALA A 30 -35.59 -8.37 5.82
CA ALA A 30 -34.86 -9.17 4.84
C ALA A 30 -33.33 -8.95 4.90
N MET A 31 -32.87 -7.80 5.39
CA MET A 31 -31.46 -7.53 5.68
C MET A 31 -31.02 -7.97 7.09
N SER A 32 -31.93 -8.24 8.03
CA SER A 32 -31.59 -8.48 9.44
C SER A 32 -31.39 -9.94 9.82
N SER A 33 -31.58 -10.89 8.91
CA SER A 33 -31.35 -12.31 9.20
C SER A 33 -30.31 -12.87 8.24
N TYR A 34 -29.06 -12.45 8.45
CA TYR A 34 -27.92 -13.26 8.04
C TYR A 34 -28.09 -14.61 8.76
N PRO A 35 -28.09 -15.77 8.06
CA PRO A 35 -28.03 -17.05 8.76
C PRO A 35 -26.81 -17.01 9.68
N GLU A 36 -27.04 -17.30 10.96
CA GLU A 36 -26.03 -17.16 12.00
C GLU A 36 -24.94 -18.22 11.75
N PHE A 37 -23.85 -17.80 11.11
CA PHE A 37 -22.71 -18.67 10.89
C PHE A 37 -21.94 -18.78 12.20
N SER A 38 -22.14 -19.87 12.94
CA SER A 38 -21.66 -20.02 14.32
C SER A 38 -20.15 -20.17 14.44
N LYS A 39 -19.47 -20.70 13.42
CA LYS A 39 -18.02 -20.91 13.46
C LYS A 39 -17.27 -19.57 13.30
N LYS A 40 -16.26 -19.35 14.14
CA LYS A 40 -15.41 -18.16 14.13
C LYS A 40 -13.98 -18.56 13.81
N ILE A 41 -13.44 -17.98 12.75
CA ILE A 41 -12.03 -18.11 12.39
C ILE A 41 -11.42 -16.71 12.41
N VAL A 42 -10.38 -16.52 13.21
CA VAL A 42 -9.59 -15.29 13.25
C VAL A 42 -8.20 -15.63 12.72
N VAL A 43 -7.76 -14.88 11.73
CA VAL A 43 -6.43 -14.99 11.13
C VAL A 43 -5.72 -13.65 11.29
N ILE A 44 -4.60 -13.67 12.01
CA ILE A 44 -3.72 -12.51 12.14
C ILE A 44 -2.52 -12.75 11.24
N GLY A 45 -2.46 -12.01 10.13
CA GLY A 45 -1.28 -11.98 9.27
C GLY A 45 -0.28 -10.97 9.81
N ILE A 46 0.98 -11.36 9.98
CA ILE A 46 2.04 -10.46 10.43
C ILE A 46 3.20 -10.63 9.48
N ASP A 47 3.50 -9.56 8.74
CA ASP A 47 4.55 -9.55 7.73
C ASP A 47 5.93 -9.72 8.39
N ALA A 48 6.76 -10.55 7.77
CA ALA A 48 8.16 -10.71 8.10
C ALA A 48 8.46 -11.20 9.54
N LEU A 49 7.56 -11.93 10.21
CA LEU A 49 7.90 -12.59 11.47
C LEU A 49 8.81 -13.80 11.21
N ASP A 50 10.09 -13.66 11.59
CA ASP A 50 11.09 -14.70 11.43
C ASP A 50 10.94 -15.83 12.45
N TYR A 51 10.87 -17.07 11.95
CA TYR A 51 10.71 -18.26 12.79
C TYR A 51 11.86 -18.46 13.79
N GLY A 52 13.10 -18.14 13.40
CA GLY A 52 14.27 -18.25 14.27
C GLY A 52 14.25 -17.22 15.41
N LEU A 53 13.95 -15.97 15.09
CA LEU A 53 13.78 -14.89 16.07
C LEU A 53 12.64 -15.18 17.03
N MET A 54 11.48 -15.62 16.52
CA MET A 54 10.33 -16.03 17.33
C MET A 54 10.72 -17.08 18.37
N LYS A 55 11.38 -18.17 17.96
CA LYS A 55 11.87 -19.21 18.89
C LYS A 55 12.80 -18.63 19.95
N SER A 56 13.77 -17.81 19.53
CA SER A 56 14.76 -17.24 20.44
C SER A 56 14.12 -16.32 21.48
N PHE A 57 13.16 -15.48 21.08
CA PHE A 57 12.50 -14.55 21.98
C PHE A 57 11.48 -15.25 22.89
N MET A 58 10.73 -16.25 22.40
CA MET A 58 9.85 -17.07 23.24
C MET A 58 10.65 -17.85 24.30
N SER A 59 11.78 -18.46 23.92
CA SER A 59 12.62 -19.20 24.88
C SER A 59 13.24 -18.31 25.96
N LYS A 60 13.35 -16.99 25.71
CA LYS A 60 13.83 -15.99 26.66
C LYS A 60 12.71 -15.36 27.50
N GLY A 61 11.45 -15.78 27.31
CA GLY A 61 10.29 -15.22 28.00
C GLY A 61 9.88 -13.82 27.50
N GLU A 62 10.38 -13.38 26.35
CA GLU A 62 10.11 -12.03 25.84
C GLU A 62 8.76 -11.94 25.11
N LEU A 63 8.24 -13.08 24.63
CA LEU A 63 6.98 -13.19 23.87
C LEU A 63 6.01 -14.18 24.55
N PRO A 64 5.47 -13.84 25.73
CA PRO A 64 4.64 -14.74 26.52
C PRO A 64 3.31 -15.11 25.83
N ASN A 65 2.71 -14.22 25.03
CA ASN A 65 1.43 -14.49 24.37
C ASN A 65 1.58 -15.45 23.19
N PHE A 66 2.64 -15.27 22.40
CA PHE A 66 3.00 -16.24 21.37
C PHE A 66 3.38 -17.59 21.96
N LYS A 67 4.09 -17.58 23.10
CA LYS A 67 4.42 -18.83 23.81
C LYS A 67 3.15 -19.55 24.29
N LYS A 68 2.19 -18.82 24.87
CA LYS A 68 0.88 -19.34 25.26
C LYS A 68 0.11 -19.93 24.07
N LEU A 69 0.13 -19.25 22.92
CA LEU A 69 -0.52 -19.76 21.70
C LEU A 69 0.14 -21.05 21.18
N GLU A 70 1.48 -21.13 21.21
CA GLU A 70 2.23 -22.35 20.89
C GLU A 70 1.81 -23.51 21.81
N GLU A 71 1.74 -23.28 23.12
CA GLU A 71 1.37 -24.31 24.12
C GLU A 71 -0.07 -24.80 23.98
N GLN A 72 -0.99 -23.95 23.53
CA GLN A 72 -2.40 -24.27 23.32
C GLN A 72 -2.68 -24.91 21.94
N GLY A 73 -1.70 -24.92 21.04
CA GLY A 73 -1.90 -25.30 19.65
C GLY A 73 -0.64 -25.85 19.00
N SER A 74 -0.23 -25.25 17.88
CA SER A 74 0.97 -25.66 17.15
C SER A 74 1.75 -24.46 16.65
N PHE A 75 3.07 -24.62 16.60
CA PHE A 75 4.00 -23.66 16.03
C PHE A 75 4.96 -24.41 15.12
N SER A 76 5.02 -24.02 13.84
CA SER A 76 5.81 -24.74 12.84
C SER A 76 6.23 -23.81 11.70
N PRO A 77 7.43 -24.01 11.13
CA PRO A 77 7.85 -23.28 9.95
C PRO A 77 7.09 -23.79 8.72
N LEU A 78 6.66 -22.88 7.86
CA LEU A 78 6.03 -23.20 6.58
C LEU A 78 6.99 -22.91 5.42
N LYS A 79 6.92 -23.73 4.38
CA LYS A 79 7.65 -23.46 3.14
C LYS A 79 6.95 -22.34 2.36
N THR A 80 7.68 -21.26 2.10
CA THR A 80 7.20 -20.13 1.30
C THR A 80 7.29 -20.40 -0.21
N VAL A 81 6.69 -19.52 -1.01
CA VAL A 81 6.76 -19.55 -2.48
C VAL A 81 8.04 -18.89 -2.98
N CYS A 82 8.36 -19.08 -4.26
CA CYS A 82 9.48 -18.42 -4.90
C CYS A 82 8.98 -17.48 -6.01
N PRO A 83 9.29 -16.17 -5.97
CA PRO A 83 10.09 -15.50 -4.94
C PRO A 83 9.31 -15.25 -3.62
N PRO A 84 10.00 -15.19 -2.46
CA PRO A 84 9.39 -14.99 -1.15
C PRO A 84 9.11 -13.50 -0.87
N GLU A 85 8.39 -12.83 -1.77
CA GLU A 85 8.00 -11.42 -1.62
C GLU A 85 6.58 -11.31 -1.07
N SER A 86 6.31 -10.35 -0.16
CA SER A 86 5.03 -10.25 0.55
C SER A 86 3.82 -10.31 -0.39
N VAL A 87 3.79 -9.51 -1.46
CA VAL A 87 2.68 -9.53 -2.43
C VAL A 87 2.50 -10.87 -3.12
N VAL A 88 3.57 -11.62 -3.34
CA VAL A 88 3.55 -12.94 -3.98
C VAL A 88 3.04 -14.01 -3.00
N VAL A 89 3.58 -14.02 -1.78
CA VAL A 89 3.20 -14.99 -0.74
C VAL A 89 1.75 -14.78 -0.28
N TRP A 90 1.34 -13.55 0.03
CA TRP A 90 -0.02 -13.25 0.46
C TRP A 90 -1.05 -13.47 -0.66
N THR A 91 -0.65 -13.32 -1.93
CA THR A 91 -1.49 -13.76 -3.07
C THR A 91 -1.62 -15.27 -3.12
N SER A 92 -0.54 -16.01 -2.85
CA SER A 92 -0.58 -17.47 -2.75
C SER A 92 -1.46 -17.93 -1.59
N PHE A 93 -1.37 -17.28 -0.42
CA PHE A 93 -2.29 -17.49 0.71
C PHE A 93 -3.74 -17.26 0.31
N ALA A 94 -4.03 -16.10 -0.30
CA ALA A 94 -5.38 -15.73 -0.67
C ALA A 94 -6.01 -16.73 -1.66
N THR A 95 -5.23 -17.31 -2.57
CA THR A 95 -5.73 -18.12 -3.67
C THR A 95 -5.55 -19.62 -3.50
N GLY A 96 -4.70 -20.07 -2.58
CA GLY A 96 -4.25 -21.46 -2.48
C GLY A 96 -3.42 -21.92 -3.68
N MET A 97 -2.94 -20.99 -4.52
CA MET A 97 -2.25 -21.27 -5.78
C MET A 97 -0.81 -20.75 -5.76
N ARG A 98 0.05 -21.26 -6.65
CA ARG A 98 1.44 -20.80 -6.81
C ARG A 98 1.54 -19.56 -7.72
N PRO A 99 2.68 -18.84 -7.72
CA PRO A 99 2.90 -17.68 -8.60
C PRO A 99 2.59 -17.91 -10.08
N GLY A 100 2.96 -19.10 -10.58
CA GLY A 100 2.66 -19.51 -11.97
C GLY A 100 1.17 -19.52 -12.32
N ASN A 101 0.28 -19.71 -11.34
CA ASN A 101 -1.17 -19.76 -11.54
C ASN A 101 -1.81 -18.38 -11.34
N HIS A 102 -1.53 -17.72 -10.21
CA HIS A 102 -2.16 -16.44 -9.90
C HIS A 102 -1.53 -15.25 -10.63
N GLY A 103 -0.36 -15.43 -11.25
CA GLY A 103 0.26 -14.50 -12.18
C GLY A 103 0.97 -13.30 -11.55
N ILE A 104 1.18 -13.33 -10.23
CA ILE A 104 1.91 -12.29 -9.48
C ILE A 104 3.26 -12.88 -9.12
N PHE A 105 4.34 -12.22 -9.57
CA PHE A 105 5.70 -12.73 -9.41
C PHE A 105 6.63 -11.76 -8.70
N ASP A 106 6.23 -10.50 -8.57
CA ASP A 106 7.05 -9.39 -8.06
C ASP A 106 6.10 -8.19 -7.81
N PHE A 107 6.53 -7.12 -7.14
CA PHE A 107 5.86 -5.81 -7.14
C PHE A 107 5.81 -5.14 -8.53
N ILE A 108 6.83 -5.36 -9.37
CA ILE A 108 6.86 -4.85 -10.74
C ILE A 108 7.04 -5.98 -11.75
N MET A 109 6.30 -5.91 -12.86
CA MET A 109 6.41 -6.85 -13.97
C MET A 109 6.82 -6.11 -15.23
N ARG A 110 7.42 -6.81 -16.18
CA ARG A 110 7.82 -6.22 -17.48
C ARG A 110 6.67 -6.29 -18.49
N ASP A 111 6.53 -5.23 -19.28
CA ASP A 111 5.84 -5.30 -20.57
C ASP A 111 6.84 -5.90 -21.60
N PRO A 112 6.62 -7.10 -22.15
CA PRO A 112 7.57 -7.73 -23.08
C PRO A 112 7.67 -6.99 -24.42
N GLN A 113 6.71 -6.12 -24.76
CA GLN A 113 6.75 -5.34 -25.99
C GLN A 113 7.60 -4.07 -25.83
N LYS A 114 7.58 -3.47 -24.63
CA LYS A 114 8.32 -2.23 -24.34
C LYS A 114 9.59 -2.43 -23.52
N TYR A 115 9.76 -3.60 -22.92
CA TYR A 115 10.76 -3.94 -21.91
C TYR A 115 10.68 -3.10 -20.63
N LEU A 116 9.69 -2.22 -20.48
CA LEU A 116 9.56 -1.34 -19.32
C LEU A 116 8.75 -1.99 -18.19
N PRO A 117 9.04 -1.64 -16.91
CA PRO A 117 8.26 -2.11 -15.78
C PRO A 117 6.87 -1.48 -15.73
N PHE A 118 5.92 -2.21 -15.17
CA PHE A 118 4.62 -1.75 -14.72
C PHE A 118 4.29 -2.37 -13.35
N LEU A 119 3.39 -1.74 -12.58
CA LEU A 119 2.98 -2.24 -11.27
C LEU A 119 2.18 -3.55 -11.42
N SER A 120 2.61 -4.59 -10.73
CA SER A 120 2.05 -5.95 -10.88
C SER A 120 0.67 -6.14 -10.25
N LEU A 121 0.25 -5.23 -9.36
CA LEU A 121 -0.90 -5.44 -8.46
C LEU A 121 -2.23 -5.03 -9.09
N ALA A 122 -2.30 -3.80 -9.58
CA ALA A 122 -3.52 -3.24 -10.15
C ALA A 122 -3.23 -2.43 -11.41
N ASP A 123 -4.14 -2.52 -12.38
CA ASP A 123 -4.23 -1.58 -13.47
C ASP A 123 -5.01 -0.35 -13.03
N ILE A 124 -4.33 0.79 -13.02
CA ILE A 124 -4.94 2.11 -12.83
C ILE A 124 -4.91 2.76 -14.22
N PRO A 125 -6.02 2.77 -14.97
CA PRO A 125 -6.02 3.30 -16.32
C PRO A 125 -5.61 4.77 -16.30
N SER A 126 -4.63 5.13 -17.11
CA SER A 126 -4.11 6.49 -17.16
C SER A 126 -5.05 7.48 -17.86
N VAL A 127 -6.04 7.02 -18.64
CA VAL A 127 -7.09 7.87 -19.25
C VAL A 127 -8.29 6.97 -19.59
N PRO A 128 -9.55 7.30 -19.23
CA PRO A 128 -10.70 6.67 -19.86
C PRO A 128 -10.69 6.98 -21.36
N GLN A 129 -11.08 6.03 -22.23
CA GLN A 129 -11.27 6.39 -23.64
C GLN A 129 -12.28 7.54 -23.70
N THR A 130 -11.99 8.62 -24.43
CA THR A 130 -12.89 9.78 -24.50
C THR A 130 -13.23 10.10 -25.96
N LEU A 131 -14.50 10.41 -26.22
CA LEU A 131 -14.96 11.03 -27.45
C LEU A 131 -14.73 12.53 -27.34
N LYS A 132 -14.08 13.13 -28.34
CA LYS A 132 -13.92 14.58 -28.42
C LYS A 132 -15.14 15.18 -29.14
N LEU A 133 -15.93 15.99 -28.44
CA LEU A 133 -17.06 16.73 -29.00
C LEU A 133 -16.81 18.24 -28.76
N GLY A 134 -16.25 18.92 -29.77
CA GLY A 134 -15.78 20.31 -29.61
C GLY A 134 -14.65 20.43 -28.57
N SER A 135 -14.84 21.28 -27.55
CA SER A 135 -13.94 21.43 -26.39
C SER A 135 -14.17 20.40 -25.29
N PHE A 136 -15.24 19.61 -25.36
CA PHE A 136 -15.61 18.63 -24.35
C PHE A 136 -15.05 17.25 -24.67
N ARG A 137 -14.64 16.50 -23.64
CA ARG A 137 -14.23 15.10 -23.71
C ARG A 137 -15.22 14.25 -22.95
N ILE A 138 -15.96 13.40 -23.66
CA ILE A 138 -16.98 12.51 -23.08
C ILE A 138 -16.34 11.13 -22.85
N PRO A 139 -16.26 10.61 -21.61
CA PRO A 139 -15.72 9.27 -21.35
C PRO A 139 -16.58 8.19 -22.02
N LEU A 140 -15.98 7.43 -22.93
CA LEU A 140 -16.55 6.29 -23.65
C LEU A 140 -16.51 4.99 -22.83
N SER A 141 -15.64 4.92 -21.82
CA SER A 141 -15.55 3.78 -20.90
C SER A 141 -15.36 4.25 -19.47
N LYS A 142 -15.94 3.53 -18.50
CA LYS A 142 -15.46 3.61 -17.12
C LYS A 142 -14.03 3.10 -17.13
N ALA A 143 -13.08 3.92 -16.67
CA ALA A 143 -11.75 3.43 -16.36
C ALA A 143 -11.89 2.25 -15.37
N SER A 144 -11.74 1.01 -15.86
CA SER A 144 -11.89 -0.16 -15.01
C SER A 144 -10.58 -0.38 -14.26
N LEU A 145 -10.56 0.00 -12.99
CA LEU A 145 -9.51 -0.47 -12.08
C LEU A 145 -9.67 -1.98 -11.96
N THR A 146 -8.60 -2.73 -12.28
CA THR A 146 -8.63 -4.20 -12.20
C THR A 146 -7.42 -4.70 -11.44
N ASN A 147 -7.66 -5.59 -10.48
CA ASN A 147 -6.58 -6.35 -9.86
C ASN A 147 -6.02 -7.34 -10.90
N ARG A 148 -4.70 -7.45 -10.99
CA ARG A 148 -4.01 -8.26 -12.00
C ARG A 148 -3.87 -9.74 -11.61
N ARG A 149 -4.29 -10.11 -10.40
CA ARG A 149 -4.34 -11.50 -9.94
C ARG A 149 -5.30 -12.31 -10.82
N LYS A 150 -4.81 -13.44 -11.33
CA LYS A 150 -5.54 -14.31 -12.27
C LYS A 150 -6.37 -15.40 -11.59
N SER A 151 -6.07 -15.71 -10.33
CA SER A 151 -6.79 -16.73 -9.56
C SER A 151 -7.78 -16.10 -8.58
N PRO A 152 -8.98 -16.70 -8.40
CA PRO A 152 -9.91 -16.25 -7.38
C PRO A 152 -9.34 -16.50 -5.98
N ALA A 153 -9.58 -15.57 -5.07
CA ALA A 153 -9.21 -15.76 -3.67
C ALA A 153 -10.31 -16.51 -2.90
N PHE A 154 -9.97 -17.09 -1.74
CA PHE A 154 -10.89 -17.88 -0.94
C PHE A 154 -12.12 -17.08 -0.49
N TRP A 155 -12.00 -15.75 -0.34
CA TRP A 155 -13.13 -14.90 0.02
C TRP A 155 -14.21 -14.83 -1.06
N ARG A 156 -13.89 -15.18 -2.32
CA ARG A 156 -14.91 -15.39 -3.35
C ARG A 156 -15.76 -16.61 -3.04
N ILE A 157 -15.14 -17.72 -2.63
CA ILE A 157 -15.80 -18.97 -2.26
C ILE A 157 -16.70 -18.75 -1.04
N THR A 158 -16.19 -18.06 0.00
CA THR A 158 -16.99 -17.74 1.19
C THR A 158 -18.16 -16.84 0.85
N THR A 159 -17.96 -15.85 -0.04
CA THR A 159 -19.02 -14.95 -0.50
C THR A 159 -20.13 -15.69 -1.25
N GLU A 160 -19.77 -16.59 -2.18
CA GLU A 160 -20.73 -17.42 -2.93
C GLU A 160 -21.54 -18.34 -1.99
N ARG A 161 -20.92 -18.79 -0.89
CA ARG A 161 -21.56 -19.60 0.16
C ARG A 161 -22.22 -18.81 1.28
N LYS A 162 -22.26 -17.47 1.18
CA LYS A 162 -22.81 -16.57 2.21
C LYS A 162 -22.18 -16.77 3.60
N VAL A 163 -20.88 -17.08 3.65
CA VAL A 163 -20.09 -17.11 4.88
C VAL A 163 -19.55 -15.71 5.15
N PRO A 164 -19.88 -15.08 6.29
CA PRO A 164 -19.39 -13.74 6.61
C PRO A 164 -17.87 -13.67 6.55
N THR A 165 -17.31 -12.72 5.80
CA THR A 165 -15.86 -12.62 5.59
C THR A 165 -15.42 -11.17 5.70
N TYR A 166 -14.43 -10.94 6.56
CA TYR A 166 -13.90 -9.63 6.90
C TYR A 166 -12.40 -9.63 6.62
N ILE A 167 -11.96 -8.86 5.63
CA ILE A 167 -10.55 -8.81 5.21
C ILE A 167 -10.01 -7.40 5.41
N TYR A 168 -9.01 -7.23 6.27
CA TYR A 168 -8.38 -5.95 6.54
C TYR A 168 -6.90 -5.98 6.16
N PHE A 169 -6.51 -5.06 5.28
CA PHE A 169 -5.13 -4.79 4.89
C PHE A 169 -4.38 -5.94 4.22
N CYS A 170 -5.06 -7.03 3.83
CA CYS A 170 -4.42 -8.14 3.12
C CYS A 170 -3.73 -7.63 1.84
N PRO A 171 -2.45 -7.97 1.59
CA PRO A 171 -1.77 -7.55 0.38
C PRO A 171 -2.47 -8.00 -0.90
N ASN A 172 -2.33 -7.20 -1.97
CA ASN A 172 -2.92 -7.46 -3.28
C ASN A 172 -4.46 -7.61 -3.28
N THR A 173 -5.12 -6.72 -2.52
CA THR A 173 -6.59 -6.60 -2.47
C THR A 173 -7.11 -5.29 -3.04
N PHE A 174 -6.25 -4.48 -3.67
CA PHE A 174 -6.66 -3.27 -4.39
C PHE A 174 -6.78 -3.57 -5.90
N PRO A 175 -7.82 -3.07 -6.59
CA PRO A 175 -9.10 -2.59 -6.03
C PRO A 175 -9.83 -3.71 -5.28
N VAL A 176 -10.66 -3.33 -4.29
CA VAL A 176 -11.40 -4.32 -3.48
C VAL A 176 -12.37 -5.16 -4.29
N GLU A 177 -12.55 -6.40 -3.86
CA GLU A 177 -13.59 -7.28 -4.37
C GLU A 177 -14.86 -7.19 -3.52
N ARG A 178 -15.99 -7.53 -4.13
CA ARG A 178 -17.23 -7.74 -3.40
C ARG A 178 -17.07 -8.95 -2.50
N VAL A 179 -17.38 -8.78 -1.22
CA VAL A 179 -17.42 -9.86 -0.23
C VAL A 179 -18.75 -9.92 0.51
N TYR A 180 -19.13 -11.10 1.00
CA TYR A 180 -20.22 -11.22 1.96
C TYR A 180 -19.72 -10.81 3.35
N GLY A 181 -19.58 -9.50 3.58
CA GLY A 181 -18.97 -8.95 4.79
C GLY A 181 -18.31 -7.62 4.48
N LYS A 182 -17.06 -7.42 4.94
CA LYS A 182 -16.31 -6.17 4.74
C LYS A 182 -14.91 -6.43 4.20
N MET A 183 -14.41 -5.51 3.39
CA MET A 183 -13.02 -5.51 2.93
C MET A 183 -12.46 -4.10 3.03
N LEU A 184 -11.24 -3.99 3.55
CA LEU A 184 -10.40 -2.79 3.47
C LEU A 184 -9.09 -3.22 2.81
N ALA A 185 -8.79 -2.63 1.65
CA ALA A 185 -7.64 -3.00 0.85
C ALA A 185 -6.30 -2.79 1.60
N GLY A 186 -5.33 -3.62 1.25
CA GLY A 186 -3.97 -3.56 1.78
C GLY A 186 -2.94 -3.07 0.79
N MET A 187 -1.74 -3.66 0.86
CA MET A 187 -0.62 -3.38 -0.04
C MET A 187 -1.06 -3.38 -1.50
N GLY A 188 -0.80 -2.26 -2.19
CA GLY A 188 -1.26 -1.99 -3.55
C GLY A 188 -2.21 -0.79 -3.69
N VAL A 189 -2.78 -0.28 -2.59
CA VAL A 189 -3.49 1.02 -2.62
C VAL A 189 -2.45 2.14 -2.84
N PRO A 190 -2.57 2.93 -3.92
CA PRO A 190 -1.64 4.02 -4.20
C PRO A 190 -1.94 5.25 -3.34
N ASP A 191 -1.06 6.25 -3.41
CA ASP A 191 -1.39 7.62 -3.01
C ASP A 191 -2.31 8.30 -4.04
N ILE A 192 -2.75 9.54 -3.76
CA ILE A 192 -3.64 10.29 -4.64
C ILE A 192 -3.02 10.58 -6.02
N ARG A 193 -1.69 10.52 -6.14
CA ARG A 193 -0.94 10.73 -7.40
C ARG A 193 -0.87 9.45 -8.23
N GLY A 194 -1.29 8.31 -7.67
CA GLY A 194 -1.20 7.00 -8.30
C GLY A 194 0.15 6.33 -8.13
N THR A 195 1.01 6.79 -7.22
CA THR A 195 2.31 6.17 -6.93
C THR A 195 2.25 5.35 -5.64
N MET A 196 3.34 4.66 -5.31
CA MET A 196 3.45 3.82 -4.11
C MET A 196 4.00 4.59 -2.91
N GLY A 197 3.58 5.85 -2.72
CA GLY A 197 3.97 6.69 -1.58
C GLY A 197 4.99 7.76 -1.92
N THR A 198 4.64 8.71 -2.79
CA THR A 198 5.51 9.84 -3.11
C THR A 198 5.35 10.95 -2.08
N PHE A 199 6.33 11.10 -1.19
CA PHE A 199 6.38 12.21 -0.25
C PHE A 199 6.76 13.54 -0.95
N SER A 200 6.57 14.66 -0.26
CA SER A 200 7.09 15.98 -0.67
C SER A 200 7.99 16.56 0.41
N PHE A 201 9.12 17.15 0.01
CA PHE A 201 10.06 17.80 0.92
C PHE A 201 10.40 19.19 0.41
N TYR A 202 10.25 20.21 1.25
CA TYR A 202 10.48 21.61 0.90
C TYR A 202 11.68 22.12 1.69
N THR A 203 12.65 22.69 0.98
CA THR A 203 13.86 23.21 1.63
C THR A 203 14.44 24.44 0.94
N THR A 204 14.98 25.35 1.75
CA THR A 204 15.77 26.50 1.27
C THR A 204 17.20 26.12 0.92
N SER A 205 17.64 24.91 1.29
CA SER A 205 18.98 24.43 0.96
C SER A 205 19.12 24.16 -0.54
N ALA A 206 20.34 24.28 -1.04
CA ALA A 206 20.64 23.94 -2.44
C ALA A 206 20.41 22.44 -2.69
N LEU A 207 19.71 22.11 -3.77
CA LEU A 207 19.47 20.72 -4.14
C LEU A 207 20.73 20.06 -4.70
N LYS A 208 20.95 18.80 -4.33
CA LYS A 208 22.01 17.97 -4.89
C LYS A 208 21.65 17.60 -6.33
N LYS A 209 22.63 17.56 -7.24
CA LYS A 209 22.47 17.13 -8.65
C LYS A 209 22.31 15.60 -8.76
N HIS A 210 21.27 15.02 -8.20
CA HIS A 210 20.89 13.62 -8.44
C HIS A 210 19.37 13.46 -8.45
N LYS A 211 18.89 12.37 -9.06
CA LYS A 211 17.46 12.05 -9.15
C LYS A 211 17.01 11.42 -7.84
N TYR A 212 16.07 12.07 -7.16
CA TYR A 212 15.36 11.51 -6.00
C TYR A 212 14.43 10.38 -6.46
N ARG A 213 14.43 9.26 -5.74
CA ARG A 213 13.67 8.05 -6.09
C ARG A 213 12.34 7.97 -5.34
N GLY A 214 12.33 8.35 -4.07
CA GLY A 214 11.17 8.19 -3.20
C GLY A 214 10.13 9.31 -3.29
N GLY A 215 10.58 10.55 -3.42
CA GLY A 215 9.73 11.72 -3.24
C GLY A 215 10.09 12.89 -4.15
N LEU A 216 9.30 13.95 -4.02
CA LEU A 216 9.54 15.22 -4.70
C LEU A 216 10.23 16.18 -3.73
N VAL A 217 11.42 16.66 -4.13
CA VAL A 217 12.20 17.60 -3.33
C VAL A 217 12.19 18.96 -4.01
N PHE A 218 11.76 19.99 -3.28
CA PHE A 218 11.57 21.34 -3.75
C PHE A 218 12.58 22.26 -3.08
N HIS A 219 13.39 22.93 -3.91
CA HIS A 219 14.01 24.17 -3.48
C HIS A 219 12.92 25.23 -3.37
N VAL A 220 12.91 25.96 -2.26
CA VAL A 220 11.97 27.06 -2.03
C VAL A 220 12.71 28.29 -1.55
N GLU A 221 12.23 29.46 -1.98
CA GLU A 221 12.83 30.74 -1.62
C GLU A 221 12.05 31.39 -0.48
N LYS A 222 12.77 31.91 0.52
CA LYS A 222 12.23 32.59 1.70
C LYS A 222 12.35 34.10 1.51
N GLU A 223 11.24 34.78 1.29
CA GLU A 223 11.15 36.23 1.15
C GLU A 223 10.38 36.81 2.34
N ASN A 224 10.99 37.73 3.10
CA ASN A 224 10.37 38.38 4.27
C ASN A 224 9.75 37.38 5.28
N GLY A 225 10.39 36.24 5.50
CA GLY A 225 9.89 35.18 6.41
C GLY A 225 8.73 34.36 5.84
N VAL A 226 8.43 34.49 4.55
CA VAL A 226 7.37 33.75 3.87
C VAL A 226 7.94 32.98 2.69
N VAL A 227 7.50 31.73 2.54
CA VAL A 227 7.72 30.91 1.35
C VAL A 227 6.37 30.66 0.68
N SER A 228 6.29 30.86 -0.63
CA SER A 228 5.14 30.46 -1.44
C SER A 228 5.47 29.22 -2.25
N THR A 229 4.66 28.17 -2.14
CA THR A 229 4.87 26.91 -2.84
C THR A 229 3.53 26.19 -3.10
N PHE A 230 3.56 24.91 -3.46
CA PHE A 230 2.36 24.12 -3.74
C PHE A 230 2.53 22.66 -3.32
N LEU A 231 1.40 22.01 -3.02
CA LEU A 231 1.31 20.57 -2.83
C LEU A 231 0.76 19.92 -4.11
N TYR A 232 1.43 18.88 -4.57
CA TYR A 232 1.01 18.10 -5.73
C TYR A 232 -0.10 17.11 -5.37
N GLY A 233 -1.13 17.06 -6.21
CA GLY A 233 -2.26 16.15 -6.12
C GLY A 233 -2.36 15.20 -7.32
N PRO A 234 -3.57 14.68 -7.62
CA PRO A 234 -3.79 13.75 -8.71
C PRO A 234 -3.46 14.38 -10.08
N LYS A 235 -3.26 13.52 -11.08
CA LYS A 235 -3.14 13.96 -12.48
C LYS A 235 -4.52 14.27 -13.06
N ASP A 236 -4.62 15.44 -13.69
CA ASP A 236 -5.72 15.80 -14.56
C ASP A 236 -5.54 15.13 -15.93
N ASN A 237 -6.19 13.97 -16.09
CA ASN A 237 -6.17 13.18 -17.32
C ASN A 237 -7.10 13.76 -18.41
N SER A 238 -7.86 14.82 -18.13
CA SER A 238 -8.64 15.52 -19.16
C SER A 238 -7.75 16.35 -20.09
N LYS A 239 -6.51 16.65 -19.68
CA LYS A 239 -5.50 17.38 -20.46
C LYS A 239 -4.57 16.43 -21.21
N THR A 240 -3.98 16.92 -22.31
CA THR A 240 -2.96 16.19 -23.09
C THR A 240 -1.75 17.08 -23.30
N PRO A 241 -0.58 16.77 -22.71
CA PRO A 241 -0.34 15.67 -21.77
C PRO A 241 -1.09 15.87 -20.44
N PRO A 242 -1.38 14.80 -19.67
CA PRO A 242 -1.90 14.92 -18.31
C PRO A 242 -1.01 15.82 -17.47
N ARG A 243 -1.61 16.66 -16.62
CA ARG A 243 -0.89 17.58 -15.73
C ARG A 243 -1.24 17.32 -14.29
N ASP A 244 -0.29 17.44 -13.39
CA ASP A 244 -0.60 17.37 -11.97
C ASP A 244 -1.46 18.56 -11.55
N ILE A 245 -2.49 18.29 -10.76
CA ILE A 245 -3.24 19.32 -10.03
C ILE A 245 -2.40 19.74 -8.83
N LYS A 246 -2.41 21.04 -8.52
CA LYS A 246 -1.62 21.63 -7.45
C LYS A 246 -2.52 22.48 -6.57
N ILE A 247 -2.28 22.46 -5.27
CA ILE A 247 -2.87 23.43 -4.34
C ILE A 247 -1.77 24.33 -3.79
N PRO A 248 -1.89 25.66 -3.93
CA PRO A 248 -0.89 26.57 -3.38
C PRO A 248 -0.97 26.57 -1.84
N PHE A 249 0.18 26.77 -1.20
CA PHE A 249 0.25 27.01 0.24
C PHE A 249 1.43 27.90 0.61
N LEU A 250 1.34 28.52 1.78
CA LEU A 250 2.39 29.39 2.33
C LEU A 250 3.05 28.72 3.54
N ILE A 251 4.35 28.97 3.71
CA ILE A 251 5.10 28.64 4.93
C ILE A 251 5.55 29.97 5.53
N LYS A 252 5.15 30.25 6.77
CA LYS A 252 5.50 31.47 7.50
C LYS A 252 6.41 31.15 8.67
N THR A 253 7.59 31.75 8.70
CA THR A 253 8.57 31.63 9.79
C THR A 253 8.59 32.90 10.66
N GLY A 254 9.38 32.91 11.73
CA GLY A 254 9.58 34.12 12.56
C GLY A 254 8.45 34.41 13.56
N ILE A 255 7.50 33.49 13.75
CA ILE A 255 6.43 33.62 14.76
C ILE A 255 6.95 33.23 16.15
N LYS A 256 7.68 32.11 16.24
CA LYS A 256 8.46 31.68 17.42
C LYS A 256 9.76 31.01 16.95
N PRO A 257 10.81 30.96 17.80
CA PRO A 257 12.01 30.15 17.52
C PRO A 257 11.66 28.70 17.19
N ASP A 258 12.41 28.08 16.28
CA ASP A 258 12.27 26.68 15.88
C ASP A 258 10.83 26.26 15.51
N SER A 259 10.07 27.16 14.90
CA SER A 259 8.70 26.90 14.48
C SER A 259 8.35 27.57 13.14
N LEU A 260 7.31 27.05 12.50
CA LEU A 260 6.68 27.69 11.36
C LEU A 260 5.17 27.45 11.33
N VAL A 261 4.48 28.18 10.46
CA VAL A 261 3.07 27.98 10.16
C VAL A 261 2.89 27.64 8.70
N VAL A 262 2.19 26.54 8.42
CA VAL A 262 1.71 26.19 7.08
C VAL A 262 0.28 26.71 6.91
N GLU A 263 0.06 27.56 5.91
CA GLU A 263 -1.27 28.03 5.50
C GLU A 263 -1.64 27.41 4.16
N ILE A 264 -2.57 26.44 4.19
CA ILE A 264 -3.00 25.67 3.03
C ILE A 264 -4.52 25.66 2.98
N GLN A 265 -5.09 26.20 1.90
CA GLN A 265 -6.53 26.41 1.76
C GLN A 265 -7.09 27.24 2.93
N ASP A 266 -8.09 26.73 3.64
CA ASP A 266 -8.73 27.32 4.82
C ASP A 266 -8.02 26.98 6.14
N LYS A 267 -6.88 26.27 6.09
CA LYS A 267 -6.23 25.68 7.26
C LYS A 267 -4.93 26.40 7.59
N ARG A 268 -4.72 26.59 8.90
CA ARG A 268 -3.49 27.17 9.48
C ARG A 268 -2.90 26.20 10.49
N ILE A 269 -1.70 25.69 10.21
CA ILE A 269 -1.07 24.59 10.94
C ILE A 269 0.21 25.12 11.56
N PHE A 270 0.24 25.23 12.88
CA PHE A 270 1.44 25.56 13.63
C PHE A 270 2.29 24.30 13.84
N LEU A 271 3.58 24.38 13.54
CA LEU A 271 4.54 23.29 13.68
C LEU A 271 5.76 23.76 14.45
N GLU A 272 6.15 22.99 15.45
CA GLU A 272 7.43 23.09 16.14
C GLU A 272 8.41 22.08 15.55
N LYS A 273 9.70 22.40 15.62
CA LYS A 273 10.76 21.50 15.13
C LYS A 273 10.67 20.15 15.83
N GLY A 274 10.83 19.08 15.07
CA GLY A 274 10.73 17.70 15.54
C GLY A 274 9.29 17.21 15.71
N CYS A 275 8.27 17.99 15.34
CA CYS A 275 6.87 17.61 15.54
C CYS A 275 6.14 17.33 14.23
N TRP A 276 5.26 16.33 14.28
CA TRP A 276 4.27 16.05 13.24
C TRP A 276 3.00 16.86 13.43
N SER A 277 2.36 17.27 12.33
CA SER A 277 0.96 17.71 12.35
C SER A 277 0.03 16.54 12.66
N LYS A 278 -1.21 16.88 13.06
CA LYS A 278 -2.36 15.98 12.92
C LYS A 278 -2.65 15.74 11.43
N TRP A 279 -3.53 14.79 11.12
CA TRP A 279 -4.07 14.64 9.76
C TRP A 279 -4.71 15.95 9.27
N ILE A 280 -4.31 16.36 8.07
CA ILE A 280 -4.83 17.55 7.38
C ILE A 280 -5.59 17.08 6.16
N ARG A 281 -6.85 17.51 6.02
CA ARG A 281 -7.63 17.30 4.80
C ARG A 281 -7.26 18.33 3.74
N VAL A 282 -7.12 17.89 2.50
CA VAL A 282 -6.82 18.75 1.35
C VAL A 282 -7.74 18.40 0.18
N GLU A 283 -8.21 19.44 -0.50
CA GLU A 283 -9.16 19.30 -1.61
C GLU A 283 -8.50 19.63 -2.96
N PHE A 284 -8.54 18.69 -3.92
CA PHE A 284 -8.04 18.91 -5.28
C PHE A 284 -9.19 19.00 -6.27
N LYS A 285 -9.33 20.16 -6.93
CA LYS A 285 -10.31 20.37 -7.99
C LYS A 285 -9.82 19.73 -9.29
N ILE A 286 -10.42 18.60 -9.70
CA ILE A 286 -10.02 17.87 -10.91
C ILE A 286 -10.63 18.52 -12.16
N SER A 287 -11.86 19.02 -12.07
CA SER A 287 -12.55 19.72 -13.15
C SER A 287 -13.77 20.50 -12.61
N THR A 288 -14.60 21.06 -13.49
CA THR A 288 -15.90 21.66 -13.12
C THR A 288 -16.90 20.65 -12.56
N LEU A 289 -16.63 19.34 -12.66
CA LEU A 289 -17.57 18.27 -12.33
C LEU A 289 -17.16 17.43 -11.10
N GLY A 290 -15.99 17.68 -10.49
CA GLY A 290 -15.55 16.83 -9.39
C GLY A 290 -14.32 17.29 -8.61
N VAL A 291 -14.28 16.82 -7.38
CA VAL A 291 -13.27 17.06 -6.35
C VAL A 291 -12.66 15.72 -5.95
N CYS A 292 -11.36 15.71 -5.63
CA CYS A 292 -10.69 14.60 -4.98
C CYS A 292 -10.16 15.05 -3.64
N GLU A 293 -10.58 14.37 -2.58
CA GLU A 293 -10.17 14.67 -1.22
C GLU A 293 -9.04 13.73 -0.79
N GLY A 294 -8.02 14.33 -0.19
CA GLY A 294 -6.89 13.62 0.37
C GLY A 294 -6.59 14.03 1.80
N ILE A 295 -5.77 13.23 2.46
CA ILE A 295 -5.22 13.54 3.78
C ILE A 295 -3.70 13.43 3.76
N CYS A 296 -3.03 14.35 4.43
CA CYS A 296 -1.57 14.34 4.58
C CYS A 296 -1.16 14.83 5.97
N ARG A 297 0.10 14.59 6.33
CA ARG A 297 0.73 15.11 7.55
C ARG A 297 2.01 15.84 7.18
N PHE A 298 2.29 16.92 7.90
CA PHE A 298 3.54 17.63 7.81
C PHE A 298 4.45 17.25 8.98
N TYR A 299 5.76 17.26 8.77
CA TYR A 299 6.77 17.14 9.81
C TYR A 299 7.82 18.23 9.62
N LEU A 300 8.11 18.97 10.68
CA LEU A 300 9.10 20.04 10.64
C LEU A 300 10.46 19.54 11.13
N LYS A 301 11.38 19.28 10.19
CA LYS A 301 12.74 18.82 10.51
C LYS A 301 13.65 19.98 10.92
N GLY A 302 13.53 21.12 10.24
CA GLY A 302 14.42 22.27 10.41
C GLY A 302 13.78 23.59 10.00
N VAL A 303 14.24 24.69 10.60
CA VAL A 303 13.78 26.07 10.32
C VAL A 303 14.96 26.98 9.97
N GLU A 304 16.03 26.93 10.77
CA GLU A 304 17.27 27.67 10.54
C GLU A 304 18.48 26.70 10.59
N PRO A 305 19.53 26.89 9.77
CA PRO A 305 19.64 27.94 8.72
C PRO A 305 18.72 27.69 7.52
N ASP A 306 18.26 26.45 7.36
CA ASP A 306 17.39 26.05 6.28
C ASP A 306 16.03 25.57 6.78
N ILE A 307 14.98 25.91 6.03
CA ILE A 307 13.69 25.25 6.19
C ILE A 307 13.86 23.82 5.68
N GLU A 308 13.33 22.86 6.44
CA GLU A 308 13.22 21.46 6.06
C GLU A 308 11.84 20.96 6.49
N LEU A 309 10.88 21.05 5.57
CA LEU A 309 9.49 20.67 5.81
C LEU A 309 9.17 19.40 5.01
N TYR A 310 8.87 18.33 5.71
CA TYR A 310 8.38 17.09 5.15
C TYR A 310 6.85 17.12 5.06
N CYS A 311 6.30 16.56 3.99
CA CYS A 311 4.89 16.24 3.84
C CYS A 311 4.77 14.78 3.41
N SER A 312 4.00 14.00 4.17
CA SER A 312 3.70 12.61 3.85
C SER A 312 3.08 12.48 2.46
N PRO A 313 3.14 11.31 1.82
CA PRO A 313 2.29 11.03 0.67
C PRO A 313 0.84 11.40 0.98
N VAL A 314 0.16 11.98 -0.01
CA VAL A 314 -1.24 12.38 0.13
C VAL A 314 -2.10 11.13 -0.05
N ASN A 315 -2.65 10.66 1.07
CA ASN A 315 -3.55 9.51 1.12
C ASN A 315 -4.94 9.92 0.62
N PHE A 316 -5.76 8.96 0.19
CA PHE A 316 -7.19 9.23 -0.06
C PHE A 316 -7.88 9.54 1.27
N ASP A 317 -8.81 10.49 1.29
CA ASP A 317 -9.66 10.64 2.48
C ASP A 317 -10.54 9.39 2.62
N PRO A 318 -10.51 8.67 3.75
CA PRO A 318 -11.33 7.49 3.94
C PRO A 318 -12.85 7.78 3.89
N GLY A 319 -13.29 9.02 4.16
CA GLY A 319 -14.67 9.47 4.05
C GLY A 319 -15.17 9.68 2.62
N PHE A 320 -14.25 10.00 1.70
CA PHE A 320 -14.58 10.38 0.30
C PHE A 320 -13.62 9.72 -0.69
N ALA A 321 -13.29 8.45 -0.48
CA ALA A 321 -12.34 7.74 -1.33
C ALA A 321 -12.89 7.56 -2.75
N LEU A 322 -12.25 8.25 -3.72
CA LEU A 322 -12.60 8.18 -5.15
C LEU A 322 -12.35 6.78 -5.74
N LEU A 323 -11.37 6.05 -5.18
CA LEU A 323 -11.01 4.71 -5.59
C LEU A 323 -11.64 3.65 -4.67
N PRO A 324 -11.95 2.44 -5.19
CA PRO A 324 -12.56 1.36 -4.41
C PRO A 324 -11.54 0.72 -3.45
N ILE A 325 -11.26 1.40 -2.35
CA ILE A 325 -10.38 0.94 -1.27
C ILE A 325 -11.13 0.13 -0.20
N THR A 326 -12.46 0.18 -0.19
CA THR A 326 -13.30 -0.62 0.71
C THR A 326 -14.50 -1.26 0.03
N TYR A 327 -14.96 -2.36 0.61
CA TYR A 327 -16.28 -2.93 0.39
C TYR A 327 -17.00 -3.11 1.74
N PRO A 328 -18.27 -2.71 1.87
CA PRO A 328 -19.02 -1.84 0.96
C PRO A 328 -18.32 -0.48 0.76
N PRO A 329 -18.61 0.28 -0.33
CA PRO A 329 -17.87 1.51 -0.67
C PRO A 329 -17.89 2.60 0.41
N ASP A 330 -18.91 2.63 1.27
CA ASP A 330 -19.05 3.61 2.35
C ASP A 330 -18.39 3.16 3.67
N PHE A 331 -17.75 1.99 3.69
CA PHE A 331 -17.19 1.41 4.90
C PHE A 331 -16.03 2.24 5.47
N SER A 332 -15.10 2.72 4.64
CA SER A 332 -13.97 3.52 5.13
C SER A 332 -14.40 4.80 5.84
N GLY A 333 -15.47 5.45 5.37
CA GLY A 333 -16.00 6.66 6.00
C GLY A 333 -16.62 6.36 7.37
N LYS A 334 -17.48 5.33 7.43
CA LYS A 334 -18.07 4.86 8.70
C LYS A 334 -17.02 4.36 9.70
N LEU A 335 -15.90 3.83 9.20
CA LEU A 335 -14.79 3.43 10.04
C LEU A 335 -14.06 4.66 10.58
N ALA A 336 -13.75 5.63 9.71
CA ALA A 336 -13.07 6.87 10.08
C ALA A 336 -13.84 7.71 11.11
N GLU A 337 -15.17 7.73 11.06
CA GLU A 337 -16.02 8.33 12.09
C GLU A 337 -15.79 7.73 13.49
N LYS A 338 -15.40 6.45 13.56
CA LYS A 338 -15.25 5.71 14.82
C LYS A 338 -13.82 5.68 15.34
N VAL A 339 -12.83 5.65 14.45
CA VAL A 339 -11.41 5.48 14.81
C VAL A 339 -10.54 6.72 14.51
N GLY A 340 -11.11 7.73 13.86
CA GLY A 340 -10.39 8.87 13.29
C GLY A 340 -9.87 8.59 11.88
N LEU A 341 -9.23 9.60 11.29
CA LEU A 341 -8.51 9.45 10.01
C LEU A 341 -7.35 8.45 10.16
N PHE A 342 -7.06 7.71 9.09
CA PHE A 342 -6.01 6.69 9.07
C PHE A 342 -5.34 6.58 7.69
N TYR A 343 -4.12 6.05 7.65
CA TYR A 343 -3.41 5.78 6.40
C TYR A 343 -4.21 4.80 5.52
N THR A 344 -4.66 5.27 4.36
CA THR A 344 -5.32 4.45 3.33
C THR A 344 -4.33 3.83 2.36
N GLN A 345 -3.14 4.41 2.21
CA GLN A 345 -2.07 3.90 1.36
C GLN A 345 -1.65 2.50 1.82
N GLY A 346 -1.40 1.62 0.85
CA GLY A 346 -1.14 0.20 1.11
C GLY A 346 0.24 -0.07 1.73
N MET A 347 1.18 0.87 1.63
CA MET A 347 2.52 0.82 2.22
C MET A 347 2.82 2.15 2.90
N PRO A 348 2.36 2.39 4.13
CA PRO A 348 2.35 3.72 4.74
C PRO A 348 3.68 4.14 5.40
N TYR A 349 4.74 3.33 5.32
CA TYR A 349 6.04 3.58 5.94
C TYR A 349 7.00 4.18 4.92
N ASP A 350 7.47 5.41 5.13
CA ASP A 350 8.27 6.14 4.15
C ASP A 350 9.76 5.78 4.24
N THR A 351 10.10 4.54 3.88
CA THR A 351 11.49 4.04 3.89
C THR A 351 12.40 4.84 2.97
N TRP A 352 11.89 5.39 1.88
CA TRP A 352 12.67 6.27 1.01
C TRP A 352 12.93 7.64 1.63
N ALA A 353 11.99 8.19 2.40
CA ALA A 353 12.24 9.46 3.08
C ALA A 353 13.39 9.29 4.09
N LEU A 354 13.47 8.13 4.76
CA LEU A 354 14.60 7.78 5.61
C LEU A 354 15.90 7.59 4.79
N ASN A 355 15.88 6.75 3.75
CA ASN A 355 17.06 6.47 2.92
C ASN A 355 17.62 7.71 2.20
N GLU A 356 16.82 8.74 1.98
CA GLU A 356 17.20 9.99 1.33
C GLU A 356 17.42 11.16 2.32
N ASP A 357 17.51 10.86 3.63
CA ASP A 357 17.77 11.79 4.74
C ASP A 357 16.72 12.91 4.88
N ARG A 358 15.48 12.66 4.48
CA ARG A 358 14.34 13.60 4.61
C ARG A 358 13.67 13.49 5.97
N ILE A 359 13.75 12.33 6.58
CA ILE A 359 13.43 12.05 7.99
C ILE A 359 14.58 11.23 8.58
N ASP A 360 14.73 11.26 9.90
CA ASP A 360 15.69 10.41 10.61
C ASP A 360 15.03 9.12 11.15
N GLU A 361 15.83 8.25 11.73
CA GLU A 361 15.38 6.96 12.27
C GLU A 361 14.32 7.13 13.37
N GLY A 362 14.49 8.12 14.25
CA GLY A 362 13.53 8.41 15.33
C GLY A 362 12.18 8.82 14.76
N THR A 363 12.19 9.73 13.80
CA THR A 363 11.00 10.22 13.09
C THR A 363 10.30 9.09 12.30
N PHE A 364 11.07 8.19 11.68
CA PHE A 364 10.52 7.01 11.03
C PHE A 364 9.84 6.06 12.04
N LEU A 365 10.45 5.83 13.22
CA LEU A 365 9.83 5.03 14.26
C LEU A 365 8.54 5.67 14.78
N GLU A 366 8.50 6.99 14.96
CA GLU A 366 7.26 7.70 15.30
C GLU A 366 6.17 7.50 14.25
N GLN A 367 6.51 7.56 12.95
CA GLN A 367 5.57 7.25 11.88
C GLN A 367 5.07 5.81 11.99
N ALA A 368 5.96 4.84 12.19
CA ALA A 368 5.61 3.44 12.27
C ALA A 368 4.70 3.14 13.46
N GLU A 369 4.99 3.71 14.64
CA GLU A 369 4.17 3.60 15.84
C GLU A 369 2.80 4.25 15.65
N TYR A 370 2.76 5.39 14.94
CA TYR A 370 1.50 6.04 14.61
C TYR A 370 0.63 5.15 13.71
N VAL A 371 1.20 4.57 12.64
CA VAL A 371 0.52 3.59 11.77
C VAL A 371 0.02 2.41 12.58
N LEU A 372 0.85 1.81 13.44
CA LEU A 372 0.46 0.68 14.27
C LEU A 372 -0.72 1.03 15.17
N SER A 373 -0.70 2.22 15.79
CA SER A 373 -1.79 2.69 16.66
C SER A 373 -3.13 2.81 15.91
N GLU A 374 -3.11 3.22 14.64
CA GLU A 374 -4.31 3.25 13.79
C GLU A 374 -4.80 1.85 13.49
N ARG A 375 -3.89 0.93 13.13
CA ARG A 375 -4.22 -0.48 12.85
C ARG A 375 -4.80 -1.16 14.08
N GLU A 376 -4.25 -0.92 15.27
CA GLU A 376 -4.81 -1.42 16.53
C GLU A 376 -6.23 -0.90 16.80
N LYS A 377 -6.50 0.40 16.60
CA LYS A 377 -7.84 0.95 16.79
C LYS A 377 -8.86 0.28 15.86
N ILE A 378 -8.47 0.04 14.60
CA ILE A 378 -9.31 -0.64 13.62
C ILE A 378 -9.53 -2.11 14.01
N LEU A 379 -8.47 -2.85 14.36
CA LEU A 379 -8.57 -4.23 14.83
C LEU A 379 -9.52 -4.33 16.02
N LYS A 380 -9.30 -3.52 17.06
CA LYS A 380 -10.09 -3.52 18.28
C LYS A 380 -11.56 -3.23 17.98
N LYS A 381 -11.83 -2.27 17.10
CA LYS A 381 -13.19 -1.89 16.71
C LYS A 381 -13.91 -2.98 15.94
N GLU A 382 -13.24 -3.56 14.94
CA GLU A 382 -13.87 -4.51 14.03
C GLU A 382 -13.99 -5.90 14.67
N LEU A 383 -13.00 -6.35 15.45
CA LEU A 383 -13.05 -7.62 16.17
C LEU A 383 -14.16 -7.63 17.23
N ALA A 384 -14.36 -6.52 17.96
CA ALA A 384 -15.47 -6.40 18.91
C ALA A 384 -16.86 -6.52 18.25
N SER A 385 -16.95 -6.22 16.95
CA SER A 385 -18.20 -6.36 16.18
C SER A 385 -18.33 -7.70 15.44
N PHE A 386 -17.30 -8.56 15.49
CA PHE A 386 -17.26 -9.83 14.79
C PHE A 386 -18.18 -10.85 15.45
N LYS A 387 -19.11 -11.43 14.68
CA LYS A 387 -20.13 -12.37 15.18
C LYS A 387 -19.96 -13.80 14.69
N GLY A 388 -19.17 -14.01 13.63
CA GLY A 388 -19.06 -15.32 12.97
C GLY A 388 -18.45 -15.19 11.58
N GLY A 389 -17.91 -16.30 11.08
CA GLY A 389 -17.29 -16.40 9.75
C GLY A 389 -15.77 -16.32 9.80
N VAL A 390 -15.17 -15.62 8.84
CA VAL A 390 -13.72 -15.46 8.72
C VAL A 390 -13.34 -14.00 8.95
N PHE A 391 -12.45 -13.75 9.89
CA PHE A 391 -11.86 -12.45 10.18
C PHE A 391 -10.36 -12.50 9.90
N PHE A 392 -9.89 -11.77 8.91
CA PHE A 392 -8.47 -11.65 8.58
C PHE A 392 -8.01 -10.21 8.84
N PHE A 393 -6.94 -10.05 9.61
CA PHE A 393 -6.32 -8.76 9.86
C PHE A 393 -4.80 -8.86 9.67
N TYR A 394 -4.24 -7.96 8.87
CA TYR A 394 -2.82 -7.96 8.54
C TYR A 394 -2.07 -6.78 9.15
N PHE A 395 -0.88 -7.07 9.70
CA PHE A 395 0.09 -6.13 10.21
C PHE A 395 1.37 -6.18 9.37
N GLN A 396 1.64 -5.11 8.63
CA GLN A 396 2.93 -4.94 7.94
C GLN A 396 4.07 -4.62 8.92
N TYR A 397 3.76 -4.19 10.14
CA TYR A 397 4.65 -3.46 11.04
C TYR A 397 6.10 -4.00 11.19
N PRO A 398 6.36 -5.32 11.35
CA PRO A 398 7.73 -5.80 11.50
C PRO A 398 8.60 -5.65 10.25
N ASP A 399 8.02 -5.82 9.06
CA ASP A 399 8.76 -5.79 7.79
C ASP A 399 9.58 -4.50 7.56
N PRO A 400 8.99 -3.28 7.54
CA PRO A 400 9.72 -2.05 7.31
C PRO A 400 10.71 -1.75 8.45
N LEU A 401 10.39 -2.14 9.69
CA LEU A 401 11.31 -1.99 10.83
C LEU A 401 12.52 -2.89 10.68
N GLN A 402 12.36 -4.13 10.25
CA GLN A 402 13.48 -5.03 10.02
C GLN A 402 14.33 -4.56 8.83
N HIS A 403 13.71 -4.08 7.76
CA HIS A 403 14.43 -3.47 6.64
C HIS A 403 15.36 -2.34 7.10
N MET A 404 14.84 -1.41 7.91
CA MET A 404 15.56 -0.19 8.28
C MET A 404 16.45 -0.37 9.52
N PHE A 405 16.11 -1.25 10.46
CA PHE A 405 16.74 -1.29 11.79
C PHE A 405 17.50 -2.56 12.14
N LEU A 406 17.39 -3.65 11.36
CA LEU A 406 18.04 -4.92 11.73
C LEU A 406 19.57 -4.76 11.89
N HIS A 407 20.18 -3.87 11.08
CA HIS A 407 21.61 -3.62 11.12
C HIS A 407 22.11 -2.92 12.41
N PHE A 408 21.22 -2.33 13.23
CA PHE A 408 21.56 -1.76 14.53
C PHE A 408 21.63 -2.79 15.66
N GLN A 409 21.06 -3.99 15.48
CA GLN A 409 20.92 -4.98 16.56
C GLN A 409 22.27 -5.38 17.20
N ASN A 410 23.35 -5.35 16.40
CA ASN A 410 24.70 -5.70 16.84
C ASN A 410 25.57 -4.48 17.22
N ARG A 411 25.00 -3.26 17.24
CA ARG A 411 25.69 -2.02 17.63
C ARG A 411 25.35 -1.68 19.08
N GLU A 412 26.28 -1.92 20.00
CA GLU A 412 26.02 -1.76 21.44
C GLU A 412 25.71 -0.32 21.85
N ASP A 413 26.30 0.64 21.16
CA ASP A 413 26.16 2.08 21.33
C ASP A 413 24.90 2.67 20.68
N SER A 414 24.23 1.92 19.80
CA SER A 414 23.06 2.42 19.10
C SER A 414 21.81 2.45 20.00
N PRO A 415 21.08 3.58 20.06
CA PRO A 415 19.78 3.63 20.75
C PRO A 415 18.75 2.70 20.11
N TYR A 416 18.96 2.27 18.86
CA TYR A 416 18.02 1.44 18.10
C TYR A 416 18.31 -0.07 18.17
N ARG A 417 19.31 -0.50 18.94
CA ARG A 417 19.70 -1.92 19.05
C ARG A 417 18.57 -2.86 19.48
N LYS A 418 17.58 -2.33 20.23
CA LYS A 418 16.43 -3.09 20.73
C LYS A 418 15.19 -2.98 19.85
N THR A 419 15.21 -2.20 18.75
CA THR A 419 14.03 -1.92 17.93
C THR A 419 13.33 -3.20 17.45
N ILE A 420 14.09 -4.20 16.97
CA ILE A 420 13.51 -5.47 16.49
C ILE A 420 12.83 -6.23 17.62
N LEU A 421 13.47 -6.36 18.79
CA LEU A 421 12.84 -7.00 19.95
C LEU A 421 11.56 -6.26 20.37
N GLN A 422 11.60 -4.93 20.47
CA GLN A 422 10.42 -4.13 20.83
C GLN A 422 9.28 -4.27 19.83
N CYS A 423 9.61 -4.37 18.54
CA CYS A 423 8.64 -4.65 17.50
C CYS A 423 7.92 -5.99 17.73
N TYR A 424 8.67 -7.06 18.02
CA TYR A 424 8.08 -8.39 18.27
C TYR A 424 7.23 -8.39 19.55
N LYS A 425 7.68 -7.70 20.60
CA LYS A 425 6.89 -7.54 21.85
C LYS A 425 5.59 -6.78 21.63
N LYS A 426 5.55 -5.80 20.71
CA LYS A 426 4.30 -5.12 20.34
C LYS A 426 3.33 -6.06 19.64
N MET A 427 3.81 -6.89 18.71
CA MET A 427 2.97 -7.91 18.07
C MET A 427 2.47 -8.94 19.09
N ASP A 428 3.31 -9.34 20.05
CA ASP A 428 2.94 -10.24 21.14
C ASP A 428 1.82 -9.66 22.02
N ASN A 429 1.92 -8.38 22.39
CA ASN A 429 0.88 -7.69 23.17
C ASN A 429 -0.44 -7.59 22.40
N ILE A 430 -0.39 -7.32 21.09
CA ILE A 430 -1.59 -7.29 20.25
C ILE A 430 -2.23 -8.69 20.18
N LEU A 431 -1.42 -9.73 20.04
CA LEU A 431 -1.90 -11.11 20.06
C LEU A 431 -2.56 -11.45 21.42
N GLY A 432 -1.95 -11.05 22.53
CA GLY A 432 -2.53 -11.18 23.87
C GLY A 432 -3.92 -10.56 23.93
N TRP A 433 -4.04 -9.31 23.48
CA TRP A 433 -5.33 -8.63 23.40
C TRP A 433 -6.36 -9.37 22.52
N VAL A 434 -5.93 -9.91 21.37
CA VAL A 434 -6.82 -10.70 20.48
C VAL A 434 -7.31 -11.96 21.19
N MET A 435 -6.42 -12.71 21.84
CA MET A 435 -6.78 -13.92 22.58
C MET A 435 -7.77 -13.64 23.72
N ASP A 436 -7.61 -12.51 24.40
CA ASP A 436 -8.49 -12.12 25.52
C ASP A 436 -9.85 -11.57 25.06
N ASN A 437 -10.00 -11.18 23.78
CA ASN A 437 -11.21 -10.54 23.25
C ASN A 437 -11.91 -11.35 22.15
N MET A 438 -11.41 -12.55 21.82
CA MET A 438 -12.12 -13.50 20.96
C MET A 438 -13.02 -14.41 21.80
N ALA A 439 -14.05 -15.00 21.17
CA ALA A 439 -14.86 -16.00 21.86
C ALA A 439 -14.07 -17.31 22.04
N GLU A 440 -14.31 -18.03 23.12
CA GLU A 440 -13.60 -19.29 23.45
C GLU A 440 -13.67 -20.35 22.34
N ASP A 441 -14.75 -20.36 21.54
CA ASP A 441 -14.97 -21.28 20.43
C ASP A 441 -14.30 -20.86 19.10
N THR A 442 -13.43 -19.85 19.14
CA THR A 442 -12.76 -19.28 17.96
C THR A 442 -11.52 -20.07 17.58
N THR A 443 -11.38 -20.43 16.31
CA THR A 443 -10.10 -20.88 15.75
C THR A 443 -9.22 -19.68 15.46
N LEU A 444 -8.09 -19.56 16.16
CA LEU A 444 -7.09 -18.51 15.94
C LEU A 444 -5.90 -19.05 15.14
N MET A 445 -5.50 -18.34 14.09
CA MET A 445 -4.31 -18.60 13.30
C MET A 445 -3.45 -17.34 13.25
N VAL A 446 -2.14 -17.48 13.49
CA VAL A 446 -1.17 -16.42 13.21
C VAL A 446 -0.25 -16.89 12.09
N LEU A 447 -0.13 -16.07 11.04
CA LEU A 447 0.60 -16.42 9.82
C LEU A 447 1.62 -15.35 9.49
N SER A 448 2.77 -15.79 9.00
CA SER A 448 3.85 -14.96 8.48
C SER A 448 4.25 -15.48 7.10
N ASP A 449 4.61 -14.57 6.20
CA ASP A 449 4.95 -14.84 4.80
C ASP A 449 6.43 -15.17 4.58
N HIS A 450 7.32 -14.47 5.28
CA HIS A 450 8.76 -14.71 5.23
C HIS A 450 9.46 -14.36 6.56
N GLY A 451 10.73 -14.75 6.66
CA GLY A 451 11.62 -14.32 7.73
C GLY A 451 12.48 -13.14 7.31
N PHE A 452 13.54 -12.87 8.08
CA PHE A 452 14.46 -11.76 7.81
C PHE A 452 15.91 -12.14 8.07
N GLY A 453 16.82 -11.47 7.37
CA GLY A 453 18.25 -11.70 7.50
C GLY A 453 19.07 -10.42 7.28
N PRO A 454 20.33 -10.39 7.72
CA PRO A 454 21.19 -9.24 7.55
C PRO A 454 21.47 -8.97 6.07
N PHE A 455 21.25 -7.73 5.64
CA PHE A 455 21.56 -7.27 4.29
C PHE A 455 22.92 -6.55 4.30
N ARG A 456 23.94 -7.14 3.66
CA ARG A 456 25.32 -6.62 3.67
C ARG A 456 25.90 -6.31 2.30
N ARG A 457 25.35 -6.92 1.25
CA ARG A 457 25.85 -6.81 -0.13
C ARG A 457 24.66 -6.78 -1.08
N ALA A 458 24.80 -5.99 -2.13
CA ALA A 458 23.89 -5.95 -3.27
C ALA A 458 24.67 -6.32 -4.53
N VAL A 459 23.99 -6.92 -5.50
CA VAL A 459 24.58 -7.33 -6.77
C VAL A 459 23.79 -6.71 -7.92
N HIS A 460 24.49 -6.22 -8.95
CA HIS A 460 23.83 -5.66 -10.12
C HIS A 460 23.70 -6.72 -11.21
N LEU A 461 22.58 -7.45 -11.23
CA LEU A 461 22.37 -8.59 -12.13
C LEU A 461 22.55 -8.24 -13.61
N ASN A 462 22.16 -7.04 -14.05
CA ASN A 462 22.37 -6.62 -15.45
C ASN A 462 23.86 -6.41 -15.79
N THR A 463 24.68 -5.98 -14.83
CA THR A 463 26.13 -5.88 -15.02
C THR A 463 26.74 -7.26 -15.12
N TRP A 464 26.36 -8.17 -14.20
CA TRP A 464 26.79 -9.56 -14.25
C TRP A 464 26.39 -10.25 -15.56
N LEU A 465 25.15 -10.04 -16.05
CA LEU A 465 24.68 -10.56 -17.33
C LEU A 465 25.49 -10.00 -18.51
N LYS A 466 25.90 -8.72 -18.47
CA LYS A 466 26.76 -8.11 -19.48
C LYS A 466 28.16 -8.75 -19.49
N GLU A 467 28.78 -8.86 -18.32
CA GLU A 467 30.12 -9.44 -18.16
C GLU A 467 30.17 -10.91 -18.58
N ASN A 468 29.06 -11.64 -18.43
CA ASN A 468 28.93 -13.04 -18.82
C ASN A 468 28.38 -13.26 -20.24
N GLY A 469 28.21 -12.21 -21.05
CA GLY A 469 27.83 -12.32 -22.45
C GLY A 469 26.34 -12.60 -22.71
N PHE A 470 25.46 -12.31 -21.75
CA PHE A 470 24.01 -12.45 -21.90
C PHE A 470 23.31 -11.12 -22.22
N LEU A 471 23.89 -9.98 -21.82
CA LEU A 471 23.36 -8.63 -22.09
C LEU A 471 24.38 -7.80 -22.87
N TYR A 472 23.92 -7.04 -23.85
CA TYR A 472 24.76 -6.19 -24.68
C TYR A 472 24.24 -4.75 -24.68
N LEU A 473 25.17 -3.79 -24.71
CA LEU A 473 24.85 -2.37 -24.86
C LEU A 473 25.20 -1.90 -26.28
N LYS A 474 24.45 -0.91 -26.76
CA LYS A 474 24.69 -0.24 -28.04
C LYS A 474 26.05 0.45 -28.02
N ASN A 475 26.68 0.57 -29.20
CA ASN A 475 27.93 1.30 -29.41
C ASN A 475 29.07 0.90 -28.46
N SER A 476 29.08 -0.35 -27.98
CA SER A 476 30.08 -0.87 -27.03
C SER A 476 30.23 -0.02 -25.77
N LYS A 477 29.14 0.61 -25.30
CA LYS A 477 29.15 1.37 -24.04
C LYS A 477 29.53 0.47 -22.85
N ASN A 478 30.20 1.07 -21.87
CA ASN A 478 30.52 0.39 -20.61
C ASN A 478 29.33 0.34 -19.65
N GLU A 479 28.52 1.39 -19.63
CA GLU A 479 27.35 1.59 -18.76
C GLU A 479 26.13 2.01 -19.59
N GLY A 480 24.93 1.69 -19.09
CA GLY A 480 23.66 2.03 -19.75
C GLY A 480 22.94 3.19 -19.05
N GLY A 481 22.10 3.89 -19.81
CA GLY A 481 21.17 4.91 -19.33
C GLY A 481 19.98 4.38 -18.51
N GLU A 482 18.95 5.20 -18.35
CA GLU A 482 17.80 4.86 -17.50
C GLU A 482 17.05 3.63 -18.05
N PHE A 483 16.71 2.70 -17.15
CA PHE A 483 16.15 1.38 -17.50
C PHE A 483 17.00 0.64 -18.53
N PHE A 484 16.53 0.57 -19.78
CA PHE A 484 17.13 -0.21 -20.86
C PHE A 484 17.39 0.62 -22.12
N GLU A 485 17.50 1.95 -21.98
CA GLU A 485 17.70 2.89 -23.09
C GLU A 485 18.85 2.48 -24.03
N ASP A 486 19.96 2.04 -23.43
CA ASP A 486 21.18 1.67 -24.12
C ASP A 486 21.34 0.18 -24.43
N VAL A 487 20.34 -0.65 -24.13
CA VAL A 487 20.42 -2.10 -24.39
C VAL A 487 20.31 -2.38 -25.89
N ASP A 488 21.24 -3.18 -26.41
CA ASP A 488 21.17 -3.77 -27.75
C ASP A 488 20.36 -5.06 -27.70
N TRP A 489 19.05 -4.92 -27.97
CA TRP A 489 18.11 -6.03 -27.95
C TRP A 489 18.34 -7.06 -29.07
N SER A 490 19.02 -6.68 -30.15
CA SER A 490 19.30 -7.60 -31.28
C SER A 490 20.30 -8.71 -30.93
N ARG A 491 21.01 -8.56 -29.80
CA ARG A 491 22.03 -9.49 -29.30
C ARG A 491 21.75 -9.98 -27.88
N THR A 492 21.04 -9.18 -27.08
CA THR A 492 20.75 -9.47 -25.67
C THR A 492 19.86 -10.70 -25.54
N LYS A 493 20.35 -11.71 -24.81
CA LYS A 493 19.68 -13.00 -24.55
C LYS A 493 18.86 -12.98 -23.27
N ALA A 494 19.33 -12.27 -22.24
CA ALA A 494 18.66 -12.17 -20.96
C ALA A 494 18.86 -10.80 -20.32
N TYR A 495 17.91 -10.39 -19.48
CA TYR A 495 17.91 -9.12 -18.77
C TYR A 495 17.20 -9.27 -17.42
N ALA A 496 17.64 -8.52 -16.42
CA ALA A 496 17.07 -8.51 -15.09
C ALA A 496 16.19 -7.27 -14.88
N LEU A 497 15.03 -7.46 -14.24
CA LEU A 497 14.11 -6.39 -13.83
C LEU A 497 13.36 -6.83 -12.56
N GLY A 498 13.05 -5.88 -11.68
CA GLY A 498 12.37 -6.17 -10.41
C GLY A 498 13.34 -6.54 -9.29
N PHE A 499 12.85 -7.28 -8.30
CA PHE A 499 13.57 -7.65 -7.08
C PHE A 499 14.33 -8.98 -7.19
N GLY A 500 14.59 -9.45 -8.41
CA GLY A 500 15.40 -10.65 -8.66
C GLY A 500 15.04 -11.42 -9.93
N GLY A 501 14.04 -10.97 -10.70
CA GLY A 501 13.62 -11.63 -11.94
C GLY A 501 14.64 -11.51 -13.07
N ILE A 502 15.12 -12.64 -13.59
CA ILE A 502 15.88 -12.72 -14.84
C ILE A 502 14.96 -13.23 -15.95
N TYR A 503 14.83 -12.44 -17.00
CA TYR A 503 13.95 -12.71 -18.14
C TYR A 503 14.76 -13.08 -19.37
N ILE A 504 14.30 -14.10 -20.08
CA ILE A 504 14.85 -14.48 -21.39
C ILE A 504 14.20 -13.62 -22.47
N ASN A 505 15.02 -13.01 -23.33
CA ASN A 505 14.58 -12.26 -24.51
C ASN A 505 14.12 -13.24 -25.61
N GLN A 506 12.94 -13.83 -25.42
CA GLN A 506 12.43 -14.96 -26.17
C GLN A 506 11.75 -14.51 -27.46
N ARG A 507 12.12 -15.14 -28.58
CA ARG A 507 11.49 -14.94 -29.89
C ARG A 507 9.99 -15.23 -29.81
N GLY A 508 9.19 -14.33 -30.38
CA GLY A 508 7.72 -14.42 -30.40
C GLY A 508 7.02 -14.03 -29.09
N ARG A 509 7.77 -13.59 -28.06
CA ARG A 509 7.20 -13.07 -26.81
C ARG A 509 7.67 -11.64 -26.56
N GLU A 510 8.97 -11.43 -26.57
CA GLU A 510 9.59 -10.11 -26.50
C GLU A 510 9.66 -9.47 -27.89
N SER A 511 9.49 -8.15 -27.98
CA SER A 511 9.37 -7.43 -29.28
C SER A 511 10.62 -7.52 -30.15
N ALA A 512 11.81 -7.61 -29.55
CA ALA A 512 13.08 -7.91 -30.21
C ALA A 512 13.70 -9.24 -29.70
N GLY A 513 12.86 -10.25 -29.47
CA GLY A 513 13.27 -11.55 -28.95
C GLY A 513 14.24 -12.33 -29.87
N VAL A 514 15.42 -12.68 -29.36
CA VAL A 514 16.47 -13.39 -30.11
C VAL A 514 16.57 -14.88 -29.79
N VAL A 515 16.15 -15.28 -28.58
CA VAL A 515 16.30 -16.64 -28.06
C VAL A 515 15.14 -17.55 -28.46
N SER A 516 15.43 -18.74 -28.96
CA SER A 516 14.42 -19.73 -29.37
C SER A 516 13.72 -20.37 -28.15
N PRO A 517 12.38 -20.54 -28.17
CA PRO A 517 11.55 -20.79 -26.97
C PRO A 517 11.66 -22.17 -26.33
N VAL A 518 12.43 -23.11 -26.90
CA VAL A 518 12.51 -24.50 -26.44
C VAL A 518 13.91 -24.81 -25.90
N ARG A 519 14.77 -25.45 -26.69
CA ARG A 519 16.08 -25.95 -26.23
C ARG A 519 17.05 -24.84 -25.89
N GLU A 520 17.09 -23.77 -26.69
CA GLU A 520 18.01 -22.66 -26.47
C GLU A 520 17.69 -21.88 -25.19
N LYS A 521 16.39 -21.62 -24.93
CA LYS A 521 15.92 -20.98 -23.71
C LYS A 521 16.30 -21.77 -22.45
N GLU A 522 16.04 -23.08 -22.42
CA GLU A 522 16.36 -23.89 -21.26
C GLU A 522 17.88 -23.97 -21.04
N ARG A 523 18.67 -24.13 -22.10
CA ARG A 523 20.14 -24.08 -22.02
C ARG A 523 20.64 -22.75 -21.42
N ILE A 524 20.10 -21.61 -21.87
CA ILE A 524 20.51 -20.29 -21.34
C ILE A 524 20.13 -20.15 -19.86
N LYS A 525 18.95 -20.63 -19.46
CA LYS A 525 18.54 -20.63 -18.05
C LYS A 525 19.48 -21.47 -17.18
N GLU A 526 19.83 -22.67 -17.64
CA GLU A 526 20.78 -23.56 -16.95
C GLU A 526 22.17 -22.93 -16.85
N GLU A 527 22.67 -22.33 -17.95
CA GLU A 527 23.96 -21.65 -17.97
C GLU A 527 24.01 -20.46 -17.01
N ILE A 528 22.97 -19.62 -17.00
CA ILE A 528 22.86 -18.49 -16.05
C ILE A 528 22.81 -19.00 -14.61
N ALA A 529 21.99 -20.02 -14.34
CA ALA A 529 21.85 -20.57 -12.99
C ALA A 529 23.16 -21.19 -12.48
N ALA A 530 23.88 -21.93 -13.33
CA ALA A 530 25.18 -22.52 -13.00
C ALA A 530 26.20 -21.44 -12.68
N LYS A 531 26.41 -20.47 -13.58
CA LYS A 531 27.38 -19.38 -13.38
C LYS A 531 27.05 -18.50 -12.17
N LEU A 532 25.76 -18.24 -11.89
CA LEU A 532 25.36 -17.49 -10.69
C LEU A 532 25.57 -18.28 -9.40
N SER A 533 25.53 -19.61 -9.45
CA SER A 533 25.79 -20.45 -8.28
C SER A 533 27.28 -20.59 -7.98
N GLU A 534 28.13 -20.44 -9.00
CA GLU A 534 29.59 -20.44 -8.88
C GLU A 534 30.17 -19.08 -8.45
N TRP A 535 29.47 -17.98 -8.76
CA TRP A 535 29.86 -16.61 -8.44
C TRP A 535 29.58 -16.23 -6.98
#